data_AF-A0A0M7BNM1-F1
#
_entry.id   AF-A0A0M7BNM1-F1
#
_cell.length_a   1.000
_cell.length_b   1.000
_cell.length_c   1.000
_cell.angle_alpha   90.00
_cell.angle_beta   90.00
_cell.angle_gamma   90.00
#
_symmetry.space_group_name_H-M   'P 1'
#
loop_
_entity.id
_entity.type
_entity.pdbx_description
1 polymer ?
#
loop_
_entity_poly.entity_id
_entity_poly.type
_entity_poly.pdbx_seq_one_letter_code
_entity_poly.pdbx_strand_id
1 'polypeptide(L)' 'MSCCTDLEITLVAEGIEKLEEWCWLESAGIRRFQGFLFARPQLNGVGDIHWPHLVR' A
#
# COMPACT_ATOMS: atom_id res chain seq x y z
N MET A 1 -3.49 -5.58 -13.27
CA MET A 1 -4.71 -4.86 -12.85
C MET A 1 -5.98 -5.49 -13.41
N SER A 2 -6.11 -5.69 -14.74
CA SER A 2 -7.36 -6.14 -15.42
C SER A 2 -8.09 -7.28 -14.70
N CYS A 3 -7.46 -8.44 -14.48
CA CYS A 3 -8.14 -9.62 -13.93
C CYS A 3 -8.93 -9.36 -12.63
N CYS A 4 -8.34 -8.70 -11.63
CA CYS A 4 -9.04 -8.43 -10.37
C CYS A 4 -10.14 -7.37 -10.55
N THR A 5 -9.92 -6.38 -11.41
CA THR A 5 -10.94 -5.37 -11.74
C THR A 5 -12.13 -6.01 -12.45
N ASP A 6 -11.87 -6.90 -13.40
CA ASP A 6 -12.88 -7.59 -14.21
C ASP A 6 -13.74 -8.56 -13.37
N LEU A 7 -13.17 -9.05 -12.26
CA LEU A 7 -13.83 -9.96 -11.31
C LEU A 7 -14.38 -9.24 -10.07
N GLU A 8 -14.33 -7.91 -10.02
CA GLU A 8 -14.75 -7.10 -8.86
C GLU A 8 -14.01 -7.47 -7.55
N ILE A 9 -12.78 -7.96 -7.66
CA ILE A 9 -11.92 -8.32 -6.54
C ILE A 9 -11.09 -7.10 -6.11
N THR A 10 -11.18 -6.76 -4.83
CA THR A 10 -10.35 -5.70 -4.26
C THR A 10 -8.90 -6.16 -4.14
N LEU A 11 -7.98 -5.41 -4.76
CA LEU A 11 -6.54 -5.63 -4.67
C LEU A 11 -5.92 -4.79 -3.55
N VAL A 12 -5.02 -5.41 -2.78
CA VAL A 12 -4.13 -4.77 -1.80
C VAL A 12 -2.70 -5.24 -2.08
N ALA A 13 -1.74 -4.31 -2.21
CA ALA A 13 -0.32 -4.67 -2.27
C ALA A 13 0.28 -4.70 -0.87
N GLU A 14 0.84 -5.84 -0.48
CA GLU A 14 1.45 -6.05 0.84
C GLU A 14 2.98 -6.02 0.77
N GLY A 15 3.63 -5.79 1.91
CA GLY A 15 5.09 -5.81 2.03
C GLY A 15 5.78 -4.55 1.52
N ILE A 16 5.09 -3.41 1.49
CA ILE A 16 5.68 -2.13 1.07
C ILE A 16 6.61 -1.59 2.15
N GLU A 17 7.90 -1.45 1.83
CA GLU A 17 8.92 -0.98 2.77
C GLU A 17 9.58 0.33 2.32
N LYS A 18 9.56 0.62 1.02
CA LYS A 18 10.25 1.78 0.43
C LYS A 18 9.32 2.68 -0.38
N LEU A 19 9.66 3.97 -0.43
CA LEU A 19 8.91 4.97 -1.17
C LEU A 19 8.83 4.63 -2.67
N GLU A 20 9.91 4.12 -3.24
CA GLU A 20 10.01 3.76 -4.66
C GLU A 20 9.06 2.61 -5.03
N GLU A 21 8.89 1.63 -4.14
CA GLU A 21 7.95 0.50 -4.31
C GLU A 21 6.51 1.01 -4.35
N TRP A 22 6.15 1.86 -3.38
CA TRP A 22 4.84 2.50 -3.33
C TRP A 22 4.57 3.35 -4.58
N CYS A 23 5.48 4.26 -4.93
CA CYS A 23 5.33 5.15 -6.08
C CYS A 23 5.14 4.37 -7.38
N TRP A 24 5.91 3.30 -7.59
CA TRP A 24 5.78 2.48 -8.79
C TRP A 24 4.42 1.78 -8.85
N LEU A 25 4.00 1.13 -7.76
CA LEU A 25 2.74 0.40 -7.70
C LEU A 25 1.51 1.33 -7.78
N GLU A 26 1.59 2.52 -7.18
CA GLU A 26 0.57 3.55 -7.32
C GLU A 26 0.43 3.99 -8.78
N SER A 27 1.55 4.23 -9.47
CA SER A 27 1.56 4.58 -10.90
C SER A 27 1.00 3.46 -11.79
N ALA A 28 1.15 2.20 -11.36
CA ALA A 28 0.57 1.02 -12.01
C ALA A 28 -0.93 0.83 -11.72
N GLY A 29 -1.53 1.70 -10.92
CA GLY A 29 -2.97 1.73 -10.65
C GLY A 29 -3.40 1.09 -9.33
N ILE A 30 -2.48 0.57 -8.51
CA ILE A 30 -2.81 0.03 -7.19
C ILE A 30 -3.21 1.18 -6.25
N ARG A 31 -4.27 0.97 -5.47
CA ARG A 31 -4.85 2.01 -4.59
C ARG A 31 -4.83 1.68 -3.11
N ARG A 32 -4.51 0.44 -2.74
CA ARG A 32 -4.53 -0.04 -1.36
C ARG A 32 -3.21 -0.74 -1.05
N PHE A 33 -2.64 -0.41 0.09
CA PHE A 33 -1.30 -0.81 0.47
C PHE A 33 -1.24 -1.21 1.93
N GLN A 34 -0.38 -2.20 2.23
CA GLN A 34 0.00 -2.59 3.58
C GLN A 34 1.51 -2.82 3.59
N GLY A 35 2.19 -2.31 4.61
CA GLY A 35 3.62 -2.52 4.74
C GLY A 35 4.24 -1.57 5.75
N PHE A 36 5.49 -1.86 6.13
CA PHE A 36 6.21 -1.13 7.16
C PHE A 36 6.53 0.32 6.78
N LEU A 37 6.44 0.67 5.50
CA LEU A 37 6.46 2.06 5.05
C LEU A 37 5.32 2.89 5.68
N PHE A 38 4.14 2.28 5.84
CA PHE A 38 2.95 2.95 6.35
C PHE A 38 2.73 2.66 7.84
N ALA A 39 2.76 1.39 8.25
CA ALA A 39 2.54 1.00 9.63
C ALA A 39 3.19 -0.35 9.92
N ARG A 40 3.83 -0.47 11.08
CA ARG A 40 4.29 -1.77 11.60
C ARG A 40 3.16 -2.42 12.42
N PRO A 41 3.06 -3.76 12.44
CA PRO A 41 2.15 -4.47 13.34
C PRO A 41 2.38 -4.03 14.79
N GLN A 42 1.29 -3.77 15.50
CA GLN A 42 1.31 -3.43 16.91
C GLN A 42 0.62 -4.52 17.74
N LEU A 43 1.34 -5.04 18.73
CA LEU A 43 0.76 -5.98 19.68
C LEU A 43 -0.29 -5.27 20.54
N ASN A 44 -1.48 -5.85 20.64
CA ASN A 44 -2.58 -5.37 21.50
C ASN A 44 -2.98 -3.90 21.23
N GLY A 45 -2.87 -3.43 19.98
CA GLY A 45 -3.19 -2.05 19.64
C GLY A 45 -3.31 -1.81 18.14
N VAL A 46 -3.53 -0.53 17.79
CA VAL A 46 -3.56 -0.04 16.41
C VAL A 46 -2.40 0.94 16.24
N GLY A 47 -1.48 0.59 15.33
CA GLY A 47 -0.27 1.38 15.05
C GLY A 47 -0.57 2.75 14.45
N ASP A 48 0.30 3.71 14.73
CA ASP A 48 0.32 4.98 14.03
C ASP A 48 0.55 4.75 12.53
N ILE A 49 -0.17 5.51 11.71
CA ILE A 49 -0.01 5.47 10.27
C ILE A 49 0.94 6.60 9.85
N HIS A 50 2.08 6.22 9.29
CA HIS A 50 2.97 7.11 8.59
C HIS A 50 2.47 7.31 7.16
N TRP A 51 2.07 8.54 6.84
CA TRP A 51 1.69 8.93 5.48
C TRP A 51 2.89 9.54 4.76
N PRO A 52 3.62 8.78 3.92
CA PRO A 52 4.72 9.35 3.16
C PRO A 52 4.21 10.45 2.24
N HIS A 53 4.91 11.59 2.24
CA HIS A 53 4.60 12.68 1.33
C HIS A 53 5.15 12.35 -0.06
N LEU A 54 4.25 12.19 -1.03
CA LEU A 54 4.62 12.28 -2.45
C LEU A 54 5.11 13.70 -2.70
N VAL A 55 6.42 13.89 -2.82
CA VAL A 55 6.96 15.07 -3.49
C VAL A 55 6.62 14.88 -4.97
N ARG A 56 5.55 15.52 -5.42
CA ARG A 56 5.19 15.59 -6.84
C ARG A 56 5.98 16.68 -7.53
#